data_AF-A0A3F3AB29-F1
#
_entry.id   AF-A0A3F3AB29-F1
#
_cell.length_a   1.000
_cell.length_b   1.000
_cell.length_c   1.000
_cell.angle_alpha   90.00
_cell.angle_beta   90.00
_cell.angle_gamma   90.00
#
_symmetry.space_group_name_H-M   'P 1'
#
loop_
_entity.id
_entity.type
_entity.pdbx_description
1 polymer ?
#
loop_
_entity_poly.entity_id
_entity_poly.type
_entity_poly.pdbx_seq_one_letter_code
_entity_poly.pdbx_strand_id
1 'polypeptide(L)'
;MKIGIDCGHTMSGADYGAVGIKAESNLTREVGIKVISKLQALGHTVVKCYKDTCSSLNDSLSYRTNTANNNNVDLYVSIHFNCYNGSAYGTEIFTYGGKSFTEASRVLNNICALGYTNRGLKDGSGLYVLKHTKAKSMLIECCLCDNASDMNKFNVENMANAIVKGLVGKTTPTTSNSKPSTSKPVQTNKKHPLINQLYAEMSRQDFNTLPTCRQGARGNITKTIQQMLINIGYPVGSYGADRVFGNGTVTAIKALQRDCNLSVDGVVGKETWGVLFRNLK
;
A
#
# COMPACT_ATOMS: atom_id res chain seq x y z
N MET A 1 0.11 13.15 20.29
CA MET A 1 0.66 13.96 19.18
C MET A 1 -0.37 14.05 18.07
N LYS A 2 -0.45 15.20 17.42
CA LYS A 2 -1.12 15.41 16.14
C LYS A 2 -0.10 15.23 15.02
N ILE A 3 -0.26 14.20 14.19
CA ILE A 3 0.73 13.82 13.17
C ILE A 3 0.14 14.06 11.78
N GLY A 4 0.82 14.84 10.94
CA GLY A 4 0.49 14.98 9.53
C GLY A 4 1.10 13.82 8.75
N ILE A 5 0.24 13.00 8.11
CA ILE A 5 0.69 11.93 7.20
C ILE A 5 0.41 12.36 5.78
N ASP A 6 1.49 12.57 5.05
CA ASP A 6 1.52 12.84 3.63
C ASP A 6 1.83 11.53 2.88
N CYS A 7 0.85 11.06 2.10
CA CYS A 7 1.09 10.04 1.09
C CYS A 7 1.58 10.77 -0.15
N GLY A 8 2.87 10.67 -0.46
CA GLY A 8 3.47 11.33 -1.61
C GLY A 8 2.70 11.03 -2.89
N HIS A 9 2.70 11.99 -3.80
CA HIS A 9 1.99 11.91 -5.09
C HIS A 9 0.46 11.85 -4.98
N THR A 10 -0.19 11.90 -6.14
CA THR A 10 -1.64 11.79 -6.32
C THR A 10 -1.97 10.50 -7.06
N MET A 11 -3.21 10.01 -6.93
CA MET A 11 -3.68 8.80 -7.63
C MET A 11 -3.96 9.03 -9.12
N SER A 12 -3.93 10.29 -9.57
CA SER A 12 -4.08 10.74 -10.95
C SER A 12 -3.62 12.18 -11.11
N GLY A 13 -3.43 12.66 -12.35
CA GLY A 13 -3.08 14.05 -12.62
C GLY A 13 -1.57 14.31 -12.65
N ALA A 14 -1.18 15.56 -12.43
CA ALA A 14 0.17 16.05 -12.75
C ALA A 14 1.29 15.61 -11.79
N ASP A 15 0.96 14.97 -10.67
CA ASP A 15 1.91 14.51 -9.64
C ASP A 15 1.70 13.03 -9.32
N TYR A 16 1.73 12.15 -10.34
CA TYR A 16 1.47 10.72 -10.16
C TYR A 16 2.64 9.92 -9.56
N GLY A 17 3.82 10.53 -9.46
CA GLY A 17 5.03 9.89 -8.95
C GLY A 17 5.71 8.98 -9.97
N ALA A 18 6.75 8.28 -9.52
CA ALA A 18 7.48 7.34 -10.35
C ALA A 18 6.66 6.08 -10.67
N VAL A 19 6.93 5.47 -11.81
CA VAL A 19 6.36 4.17 -12.20
C VAL A 19 7.51 3.20 -12.47
N GLY A 20 7.84 2.39 -11.45
CA GLY A 20 8.81 1.30 -11.55
C GLY A 20 8.11 -0.04 -11.79
N ILE A 21 8.55 -1.08 -11.08
CA ILE A 21 7.86 -2.39 -11.01
C ILE A 21 6.46 -2.20 -10.42
N LYS A 22 6.31 -1.24 -9.50
CA LYS A 22 5.03 -0.76 -8.97
C LYS A 22 5.01 0.76 -9.04
N ALA A 23 3.82 1.33 -9.23
CA ALA A 23 3.63 2.78 -9.17
C ALA A 23 3.86 3.30 -7.75
N GLU A 24 4.68 4.33 -7.61
CA GLU A 24 4.99 4.97 -6.34
C GLU A 24 3.71 5.47 -5.65
N SER A 25 2.83 6.17 -6.37
CA SER A 25 1.56 6.69 -5.83
C SER A 25 0.66 5.61 -5.20
N ASN A 26 0.65 4.40 -5.77
CA ASN A 26 -0.06 3.27 -5.18
C ASN A 26 0.62 2.84 -3.86
N LEU A 27 1.94 2.67 -3.88
CA LEU A 27 2.73 2.24 -2.73
C LEU A 27 2.65 3.22 -1.55
N THR A 28 2.81 4.53 -1.81
CA THR A 28 2.70 5.58 -0.79
C THR A 28 1.32 5.56 -0.15
N ARG A 29 0.26 5.38 -0.97
CA ARG A 29 -1.11 5.32 -0.48
C ARG A 29 -1.38 4.10 0.38
N GLU A 30 -0.92 2.93 -0.04
CA GLU A 30 -1.10 1.68 0.70
C GLU A 30 -0.42 1.72 2.08
N VAL A 31 0.84 2.17 2.13
CA VAL A 31 1.57 2.30 3.40
C VAL A 31 0.96 3.40 4.25
N GLY A 32 0.68 4.56 3.67
CA GLY A 32 0.15 5.72 4.39
C GLY A 32 -1.20 5.44 5.06
N ILE A 33 -2.14 4.77 4.38
CA ILE A 33 -3.43 4.36 4.97
C ILE A 33 -3.22 3.48 6.21
N LYS A 34 -2.29 2.52 6.16
CA LYS A 34 -1.98 1.65 7.30
C LYS A 34 -1.29 2.40 8.43
N VAL A 35 -0.35 3.29 8.12
CA VAL A 35 0.30 4.15 9.12
C VAL A 35 -0.73 5.02 9.83
N ILE A 36 -1.65 5.65 9.09
CA ILE A 36 -2.75 6.47 9.63
C ILE A 36 -3.59 5.65 10.59
N SER A 37 -4.10 4.50 10.15
CA SER A 37 -4.95 3.63 10.96
C SER A 37 -4.26 3.18 12.25
N LYS A 38 -2.98 2.79 12.17
CA LYS A 38 -2.21 2.33 13.34
C LYS A 38 -1.90 3.46 14.32
N LEU A 39 -1.56 4.65 13.84
CA LEU A 39 -1.36 5.82 14.68
C LEU A 39 -2.66 6.23 15.40
N GLN A 40 -3.79 6.22 14.68
CA GLN A 40 -5.11 6.47 15.27
C GLN A 40 -5.46 5.43 16.34
N ALA A 41 -5.20 4.14 16.09
CA ALA A 41 -5.42 3.07 17.05
C ALA A 41 -4.56 3.20 18.33
N LEU A 42 -3.40 3.86 18.22
CA LEU A 42 -2.53 4.18 19.35
C LEU A 42 -2.91 5.50 20.06
N GLY A 43 -4.05 6.11 19.69
CA GLY A 43 -4.56 7.33 20.32
C GLY A 43 -3.97 8.64 19.79
N HIS A 44 -3.26 8.61 18.66
CA HIS A 44 -2.74 9.82 18.03
C HIS A 44 -3.80 10.45 17.12
N THR A 45 -3.86 11.79 17.11
CA THR A 45 -4.62 12.52 16.09
C THR A 45 -3.82 12.49 14.80
N VAL A 46 -4.45 12.11 13.68
CA VAL A 46 -3.79 12.06 12.38
C VAL A 46 -4.46 13.00 11.40
N VAL A 47 -3.67 13.88 10.78
CA VAL A 47 -4.10 14.80 9.72
C VAL A 47 -3.66 14.20 8.40
N LYS A 48 -4.61 14.02 7.47
CA LYS A 48 -4.34 13.47 6.13
C LYS A 48 -3.85 14.59 5.22
N CYS A 49 -2.55 14.62 4.95
CA CYS A 49 -1.89 15.65 4.14
C CYS A 49 -1.69 15.16 2.70
N TYR A 50 -2.73 14.63 2.05
CA TYR A 50 -2.66 14.13 0.67
C TYR A 50 -3.99 14.33 -0.07
N LYS A 51 -3.95 14.31 -1.40
CA LYS A 51 -5.13 14.39 -2.29
C LYS A 51 -4.99 13.40 -3.46
N ASP A 52 -6.08 13.10 -4.14
CA ASP A 52 -6.12 12.02 -5.15
C ASP A 52 -5.92 12.50 -6.59
N THR A 53 -6.01 13.80 -6.82
CA THR A 53 -5.80 14.40 -8.14
C THR A 53 -5.28 15.83 -8.01
N CYS A 54 -4.49 16.31 -8.96
CA CYS A 54 -3.98 17.68 -9.00
C CYS A 54 -3.84 18.18 -10.44
N SER A 55 -3.89 19.50 -10.61
CA SER A 55 -3.67 20.16 -11.91
C SER A 55 -2.20 20.43 -12.21
N SER A 56 -1.35 20.50 -11.18
CA SER A 56 0.10 20.73 -11.29
C SER A 56 0.84 20.15 -10.09
N LEU A 57 2.15 20.00 -10.22
CA LEU A 57 3.02 19.61 -9.11
C LEU A 57 2.92 20.60 -7.93
N ASN A 58 2.86 21.91 -8.19
CA ASN A 58 2.74 22.92 -7.14
C ASN A 58 1.39 22.88 -6.41
N ASP A 59 0.29 22.62 -7.13
CA ASP A 59 -1.03 22.38 -6.50
C ASP A 59 -0.95 21.23 -5.49
N SER A 60 -0.34 20.11 -5.89
CA SER A 60 -0.14 18.96 -5.02
C SER A 60 0.73 19.30 -3.80
N LEU A 61 1.95 19.81 -4.03
CA LEU A 61 2.92 20.09 -2.97
C LEU A 61 2.41 21.12 -1.96
N SER A 62 1.84 22.23 -2.43
CA SER A 62 1.31 23.29 -1.57
C SER A 62 0.09 22.83 -0.77
N TYR A 63 -0.79 21.99 -1.34
CA TYR A 63 -1.90 21.41 -0.61
C TYR A 63 -1.42 20.60 0.60
N ARG A 64 -0.39 19.77 0.42
CA ARG A 64 0.13 18.89 1.49
C ARG A 64 0.70 19.69 2.65
N THR A 65 1.58 20.67 2.37
CA THR A 65 2.20 21.49 3.40
C THR A 65 1.23 22.47 4.05
N ASN A 66 0.32 23.08 3.27
CA ASN A 66 -0.71 23.98 3.82
C ASN A 66 -1.66 23.20 4.73
N THR A 67 -2.07 22.00 4.35
CA THR A 67 -2.89 21.13 5.21
C THR A 67 -2.20 20.85 6.54
N ALA A 68 -0.92 20.51 6.54
CA ALA A 68 -0.15 20.28 7.77
C ALA A 68 -0.04 21.55 8.63
N ASN A 69 0.33 22.67 8.02
CA ASN A 69 0.53 23.94 8.70
C ASN A 69 -0.77 24.50 9.29
N ASN A 70 -1.86 24.46 8.53
CA ASN A 70 -3.18 24.96 8.96
C ASN A 70 -3.75 24.14 10.13
N ASN A 71 -3.33 22.88 10.26
CA ASN A 71 -3.73 22.01 11.36
C ASN A 71 -2.79 22.05 12.57
N ASN A 72 -1.66 22.78 12.48
CA ASN A 72 -0.62 22.85 13.51
C ASN A 72 -0.22 21.45 14.00
N VAL A 73 0.24 20.59 13.09
CA VAL A 73 0.74 19.24 13.43
C VAL A 73 2.05 19.32 14.24
N ASP A 74 2.26 18.38 15.15
CA ASP A 74 3.50 18.26 15.94
C ASP A 74 4.66 17.68 15.11
N LEU A 75 4.30 16.78 14.19
CA LEU A 75 5.22 16.07 13.30
C LEU A 75 4.57 15.90 11.92
N TYR A 76 5.34 16.16 10.87
CA TYR A 76 4.97 15.88 9.47
C TYR A 76 5.80 14.74 8.92
N VAL A 77 5.14 13.75 8.32
CA VAL A 77 5.78 12.56 7.76
C VAL A 77 5.28 12.39 6.34
N SER A 78 6.17 12.60 5.37
CA SER A 78 5.92 12.33 3.97
C SER A 78 6.43 10.93 3.63
N ILE A 79 5.60 10.10 3.01
CA ILE A 79 5.89 8.71 2.66
C ILE A 79 6.05 8.62 1.15
N HIS A 80 7.21 8.14 0.71
CA HIS A 80 7.64 8.03 -0.68
C HIS A 80 8.32 6.68 -0.96
N PHE A 81 8.50 6.39 -2.25
CA PHE A 81 9.31 5.27 -2.74
C PHE A 81 10.20 5.74 -3.88
N ASN A 82 11.50 5.62 -3.68
CA ASN A 82 12.48 6.16 -4.60
C ASN A 82 12.47 5.36 -5.93
N CYS A 83 13.03 5.95 -6.97
CA CYS A 83 13.17 5.36 -8.30
C CYS A 83 14.43 5.91 -8.95
N TYR A 84 15.22 5.07 -9.60
CA TYR A 84 16.47 5.51 -10.23
C TYR A 84 16.76 4.77 -11.54
N ASN A 85 17.42 3.62 -11.47
CA ASN A 85 17.93 2.87 -12.63
C ASN A 85 17.65 1.36 -12.55
N GLY A 86 16.73 0.94 -11.69
CA GLY A 86 16.39 -0.45 -11.39
C GLY A 86 17.42 -1.23 -10.57
N SER A 87 18.65 -0.73 -10.40
CA SER A 87 19.73 -1.43 -9.68
C SER A 87 20.01 -0.85 -8.30
N ALA A 88 19.71 0.43 -8.06
CA ALA A 88 19.79 1.00 -6.71
C ALA A 88 18.75 0.35 -5.78
N TYR A 89 19.06 0.25 -4.49
CA TYR A 89 18.18 -0.35 -3.47
C TYR A 89 18.41 0.27 -2.10
N GLY A 90 17.46 0.05 -1.18
CA GLY A 90 17.54 0.45 0.22
C GLY A 90 16.64 1.63 0.59
N THR A 91 16.70 2.04 1.85
CA THR A 91 15.88 3.09 2.44
C THR A 91 16.72 4.29 2.86
N GLU A 92 16.19 5.49 2.71
CA GLU A 92 16.76 6.75 3.19
C GLU A 92 15.68 7.66 3.76
N ILE A 93 16.09 8.53 4.69
CA ILE A 93 15.19 9.52 5.29
C ILE A 93 15.77 10.91 5.06
N PHE A 94 14.95 11.80 4.50
CA PHE A 94 15.32 13.20 4.31
C PHE A 94 14.72 14.07 5.42
N THR A 95 15.52 15.03 5.90
CA THR A 95 15.11 16.02 6.90
C THR A 95 15.64 17.40 6.52
N TYR A 96 15.01 18.47 6.98
CA TYR A 96 15.50 19.82 6.70
C TYR A 96 16.85 20.07 7.38
N GLY A 97 17.87 20.42 6.60
CA GLY A 97 19.27 20.59 7.01
C GLY A 97 19.97 19.28 7.36
N GLY A 98 19.41 18.12 6.99
CA GLY A 98 19.94 16.81 7.38
C GLY A 98 19.88 16.55 8.88
N LYS A 99 19.05 17.30 9.61
CA LYS A 99 18.93 17.21 11.07
C LYS A 99 18.42 15.84 11.50
N SER A 100 19.26 15.10 12.21
CA SER A 100 18.83 13.90 12.90
C SER A 100 17.95 14.26 14.10
N PHE A 101 16.80 13.60 14.21
CA PHE A 101 15.98 13.57 15.40
C PHE A 101 15.48 12.15 15.67
N THR A 102 15.03 11.93 16.91
CA THR A 102 14.72 10.60 17.44
C THR A 102 13.82 9.77 16.53
N GLU A 103 12.70 10.34 16.07
CA GLU A 103 11.76 9.65 15.22
C GLU A 103 12.36 9.30 13.85
N ALA A 104 13.09 10.23 13.20
CA ALA A 104 13.71 9.99 11.90
C ALA A 104 14.77 8.86 11.96
N SER A 105 15.62 8.88 12.99
CA SER A 105 16.60 7.80 13.23
C SER A 105 15.93 6.46 13.50
N ARG A 106 14.87 6.44 14.30
CA ARG A 106 14.16 5.20 14.63
C ARG A 106 13.41 4.66 13.43
N VAL A 107 12.77 5.49 12.61
CA VAL A 107 12.10 5.05 11.38
C VAL A 107 13.12 4.37 10.44
N LEU A 108 14.25 5.03 10.15
CA LEU A 108 15.31 4.46 9.32
C LEU A 108 15.75 3.09 9.83
N ASN A 109 16.09 3.01 11.12
CA ASN A 109 16.59 1.78 11.74
C ASN A 109 15.55 0.66 11.76
N ASN A 110 14.27 0.97 12.00
CA ASN A 110 13.21 -0.05 12.00
C ASN A 110 12.92 -0.56 10.58
N ILE A 111 13.02 0.29 9.55
CA ILE A 111 12.92 -0.18 8.16
C ILE A 111 14.13 -1.05 7.81
N CYS A 112 15.35 -0.64 8.18
CA CYS A 112 16.56 -1.45 7.96
C CYS A 112 16.47 -2.81 8.65
N ALA A 113 15.85 -2.90 9.83
CA ALA A 113 15.63 -4.16 10.53
C ALA A 113 14.70 -5.15 9.78
N LEU A 114 13.95 -4.70 8.77
CA LEU A 114 13.22 -5.56 7.84
C LEU A 114 14.12 -6.14 6.74
N GLY A 115 15.40 -5.79 6.70
CA GLY A 115 16.38 -6.24 5.72
C GLY A 115 16.63 -5.30 4.55
N TYR A 116 16.19 -4.03 4.61
CA TYR A 116 16.54 -3.01 3.62
C TYR A 116 17.93 -2.44 3.91
N THR A 117 18.65 -2.07 2.86
CA THR A 117 19.97 -1.43 3.01
C THR A 117 19.79 -0.01 3.54
N ASN A 118 20.61 0.34 4.53
CA ASN A 118 20.62 1.68 5.11
C ASN A 118 21.37 2.65 4.20
N ARG A 119 20.66 3.61 3.61
CA ARG A 119 21.24 4.69 2.79
C ARG A 119 21.37 6.01 3.55
N GLY A 120 21.00 6.02 4.84
CA GLY A 120 21.25 7.11 5.77
C GLY A 120 20.14 8.15 5.91
N LEU A 121 20.35 9.04 6.88
CA LEU A 121 19.66 10.32 7.01
C LEU A 121 20.36 11.34 6.13
N LYS A 122 19.59 12.08 5.33
CA LYS A 122 20.11 13.02 4.33
C LYS A 122 19.48 14.39 4.46
N ASP A 123 20.20 15.39 3.95
CA ASP A 123 19.66 16.74 3.82
C ASP A 123 18.63 16.79 2.70
N GLY A 124 17.40 17.14 3.07
CA GLY A 124 16.27 17.35 2.18
C GLY A 124 15.82 18.80 2.10
N SER A 125 16.67 19.77 2.43
CA SER A 125 16.31 21.21 2.41
C SER A 125 15.82 21.71 1.04
N GLY A 126 16.17 21.02 -0.04
CA GLY A 126 15.66 21.29 -1.39
C GLY A 126 14.25 20.74 -1.67
N LEU A 127 13.75 19.81 -0.84
CA LEU A 127 12.44 19.18 -1.01
C LEU A 127 11.36 20.15 -0.52
N TYR A 128 10.41 20.47 -1.40
CA TYR A 128 9.36 21.45 -1.13
C TYR A 128 8.61 21.14 0.17
N VAL A 129 8.21 19.89 0.39
CA VAL A 129 7.41 19.52 1.57
C VAL A 129 8.17 19.69 2.89
N LEU A 130 9.50 19.55 2.88
CA LEU A 130 10.32 19.77 4.06
C LEU A 130 10.60 21.26 4.27
N LYS A 131 10.85 22.00 3.18
CA LYS A 131 11.11 23.44 3.21
C LYS A 131 9.90 24.28 3.62
N HIS A 132 8.69 23.87 3.24
CA HIS A 132 7.47 24.64 3.43
C HIS A 132 6.58 24.15 4.59
N THR A 133 7.04 23.16 5.38
CA THR A 133 6.34 22.71 6.58
C THR A 133 6.93 23.34 7.83
N LYS A 134 6.09 23.93 8.69
CA LYS A 134 6.49 24.59 9.94
C LYS A 134 6.85 23.60 11.04
N ALA A 135 6.14 22.47 11.08
CA ALA A 135 6.36 21.41 12.06
C ALA A 135 7.71 20.71 11.84
N LYS A 136 8.17 19.96 12.85
CA LYS A 136 9.24 18.97 12.69
C LYS A 136 8.85 18.01 11.55
N SER A 137 9.72 17.81 10.57
CA SER A 137 9.36 17.13 9.31
C SER A 137 10.40 16.11 8.87
N MET A 138 9.94 15.01 8.27
CA MET A 138 10.75 14.04 7.54
C MET A 138 10.06 13.60 6.26
N LEU A 139 10.84 13.19 5.26
CA LEU A 139 10.39 12.44 4.10
C LEU A 139 11.06 11.08 4.10
N ILE A 140 10.27 10.02 3.97
CA ILE A 140 10.68 8.63 4.05
C ILE A 140 10.73 8.08 2.63
N GLU A 141 11.91 7.71 2.15
CA GLU A 141 12.03 6.81 1.01
C GLU A 141 12.03 5.37 1.52
N CYS A 142 10.87 4.72 1.45
CA CYS A 142 10.64 3.42 2.06
C CYS A 142 11.58 2.34 1.48
N CYS A 143 11.68 2.31 0.16
CA CYS A 143 12.59 1.51 -0.66
C CYS A 143 12.45 1.93 -2.13
N LEU A 144 13.15 1.27 -3.07
CA LEU A 144 13.08 1.62 -4.49
C LEU A 144 11.98 0.85 -5.25
N CYS A 145 11.02 1.57 -5.85
CA CYS A 145 9.87 0.99 -6.56
C CYS A 145 10.24 0.35 -7.91
N ASP A 146 11.41 0.67 -8.47
CA ASP A 146 11.98 0.11 -9.69
C ASP A 146 12.98 -1.04 -9.43
N ASN A 147 13.30 -1.34 -8.17
CA ASN A 147 14.23 -2.41 -7.82
C ASN A 147 13.53 -3.72 -7.45
N ALA A 148 13.88 -4.81 -8.14
CA ALA A 148 13.26 -6.11 -7.94
C ALA A 148 13.48 -6.70 -6.54
N SER A 149 14.66 -6.51 -5.94
CA SER A 149 14.98 -7.04 -4.60
C SER A 149 14.16 -6.34 -3.52
N ASP A 150 14.08 -5.01 -3.59
CA ASP A 150 13.26 -4.21 -2.67
C ASP A 150 11.78 -4.54 -2.83
N MET A 151 11.27 -4.63 -4.05
CA MET A 151 9.85 -4.93 -4.30
C MET A 151 9.46 -6.37 -3.95
N ASN A 152 10.37 -7.34 -4.08
CA ASN A 152 10.15 -8.71 -3.61
C ASN A 152 10.11 -8.81 -2.07
N LYS A 153 10.87 -7.95 -1.38
CA LYS A 153 10.87 -7.85 0.09
C LYS A 153 9.68 -7.06 0.63
N PHE A 154 9.14 -6.14 -0.19
CA PHE A 154 8.11 -5.21 0.24
C PHE A 154 6.83 -5.90 0.73
N ASN A 155 6.49 -5.59 1.97
CA ASN A 155 5.22 -5.93 2.58
C ASN A 155 4.67 -4.68 3.28
N VAL A 156 3.47 -4.28 2.87
CA VAL A 156 2.84 -3.03 3.32
C VAL A 156 2.58 -3.00 4.84
N GLU A 157 2.23 -4.12 5.48
CA GLU A 157 2.00 -4.19 6.93
C GLU A 157 3.31 -4.05 7.69
N ASN A 158 4.36 -4.76 7.26
CA ASN A 158 5.68 -4.68 7.89
C ASN A 158 6.27 -3.27 7.78
N MET A 159 6.18 -2.66 6.60
CA MET A 159 6.64 -1.28 6.38
C MET A 159 5.88 -0.29 7.27
N ALA A 160 4.54 -0.38 7.29
CA ALA A 160 3.73 0.48 8.15
C ALA A 160 4.03 0.27 9.64
N ASN A 161 4.22 -0.97 10.09
CA ASN A 161 4.61 -1.28 11.48
C ASN A 161 5.99 -0.70 11.82
N ALA A 162 6.97 -0.80 10.92
CA ALA A 162 8.30 -0.24 11.12
C ALA A 162 8.27 1.29 11.23
N ILE A 163 7.52 1.96 10.34
CA ILE A 163 7.32 3.40 10.39
C ILE A 163 6.65 3.79 11.70
N VAL A 164 5.51 3.19 12.06
CA VAL A 164 4.76 3.52 13.29
C VAL A 164 5.62 3.30 14.53
N LYS A 165 6.30 2.16 14.63
CA LYS A 165 7.23 1.88 15.73
C LYS A 165 8.35 2.91 15.79
N GLY A 166 8.86 3.36 14.64
CA GLY A 166 9.84 4.43 14.55
C GLY A 166 9.33 5.77 15.06
N LEU A 167 8.12 6.15 14.64
CA LEU A 167 7.50 7.44 14.97
C LEU A 167 7.12 7.56 16.44
N VAL A 168 6.55 6.50 17.03
CA VAL A 168 5.94 6.60 18.38
C VAL A 168 6.48 5.60 19.39
N GLY A 169 7.46 4.77 19.02
CA GLY A 169 8.10 3.79 19.92
C GLY A 169 7.22 2.61 20.31
N LYS A 170 6.00 2.50 19.76
CA LYS A 170 5.02 1.45 20.06
C LYS A 170 4.55 0.77 18.78
N THR A 171 4.19 -0.50 18.90
CA THR A 171 3.42 -1.22 17.88
C THR A 171 1.97 -1.31 18.35
N THR A 172 1.02 -1.30 17.41
CA THR A 172 -0.38 -1.63 17.74
C THR A 172 -0.46 -3.05 18.31
N PRO A 173 -1.24 -3.30 19.37
CA PRO A 173 -1.47 -4.66 19.86
C PRO A 173 -2.02 -5.52 18.72
N THR A 174 -1.34 -6.61 18.39
CA THR A 174 -1.88 -7.64 17.50
C THR A 174 -3.14 -8.17 18.17
N THR A 175 -4.31 -8.01 17.55
CA THR A 175 -5.53 -8.69 17.99
C THR A 175 -5.32 -10.20 17.84
N SER A 176 -4.79 -10.80 18.90
CA SER A 176 -4.69 -12.24 19.14
C SER A 176 -5.59 -12.53 20.34
N ASN A 177 -6.82 -12.97 20.08
CA ASN A 177 -7.71 -13.76 20.96
C ASN A 177 -8.73 -14.42 20.01
N SER A 178 -8.98 -15.74 20.00
CA SER A 178 -9.24 -16.64 21.13
C SER A 178 -8.98 -18.14 20.82
N LYS A 179 -8.86 -18.94 21.89
CA LYS A 179 -8.98 -20.43 22.01
C LYS A 179 -9.72 -20.71 23.34
N PRO A 180 -10.24 -21.92 23.68
CA PRO A 180 -10.39 -23.17 22.92
C PRO A 180 -11.77 -23.88 23.00
N SER A 181 -12.11 -24.71 22.00
CA SER A 181 -12.99 -25.87 22.14
C SER A 181 -12.52 -26.98 21.19
N THR A 182 -12.70 -28.23 21.61
CA THR A 182 -11.90 -29.43 21.35
C THR A 182 -12.38 -30.33 20.20
N SER A 183 -11.47 -30.66 19.28
CA SER A 183 -11.18 -32.03 18.77
C SER A 183 -10.04 -31.97 17.72
N LYS A 184 -9.18 -33.00 17.66
CA LYS A 184 -7.96 -33.13 16.84
C LYS A 184 -8.11 -34.37 15.93
N PRO A 185 -7.23 -34.60 14.92
CA PRO A 185 -6.29 -33.67 14.26
C PRO A 185 -6.37 -33.71 12.71
N VAL A 186 -5.97 -32.62 12.01
CA VAL A 186 -5.08 -32.54 10.82
C VAL A 186 -5.06 -31.07 10.31
N GLN A 187 -3.86 -30.60 9.95
CA GLN A 187 -3.40 -29.22 9.67
C GLN A 187 -4.09 -28.60 8.40
N THR A 188 -4.33 -27.29 8.15
CA THR A 188 -3.55 -26.03 8.25
C THR A 188 -4.42 -24.79 7.87
N ASN A 189 -4.01 -23.59 8.31
CA ASN A 189 -4.19 -22.24 7.69
C ASN A 189 -5.60 -21.60 7.53
N LYS A 190 -5.86 -20.51 8.29
CA LYS A 190 -7.02 -19.61 8.07
C LYS A 190 -6.90 -18.91 6.69
N LYS A 191 -7.64 -19.40 5.69
CA LYS A 191 -7.82 -18.75 4.37
C LYS A 191 -8.81 -17.57 4.45
N HIS A 192 -8.56 -16.51 3.69
CA HIS A 192 -9.37 -15.29 3.61
C HIS A 192 -10.86 -15.58 3.28
N PRO A 193 -11.85 -14.83 3.82
CA PRO A 193 -13.28 -15.11 3.60
C PRO A 193 -13.70 -15.23 2.13
N LEU A 194 -13.18 -14.37 1.24
CA LEU A 194 -13.45 -14.45 -0.20
C LEU A 194 -12.89 -15.72 -0.85
N ILE A 195 -11.80 -16.29 -0.32
CA ILE A 195 -11.27 -17.58 -0.79
C ILE A 195 -12.22 -18.71 -0.37
N ASN A 196 -12.75 -18.66 0.85
CA ASN A 196 -13.74 -19.63 1.32
C ASN A 196 -15.04 -19.54 0.50
N GLN A 197 -15.50 -18.32 0.21
CA GLN A 197 -16.66 -18.07 -0.65
C GLN A 197 -16.45 -18.64 -2.06
N LEU A 198 -15.25 -18.43 -2.64
CA LEU A 198 -14.90 -18.99 -3.94
C LEU A 198 -14.97 -20.52 -3.95
N TYR A 199 -14.32 -21.18 -2.98
CA TYR A 199 -14.32 -22.65 -2.92
C TYR A 199 -15.72 -23.23 -2.66
N ALA A 200 -16.54 -22.57 -1.83
CA ALA A 200 -17.92 -22.98 -1.62
C ALA A 200 -18.75 -22.90 -2.91
N GLU A 201 -18.56 -21.84 -3.70
CA GLU A 201 -19.25 -21.69 -4.98
C GLU A 201 -18.74 -22.68 -6.04
N MET A 202 -17.43 -22.93 -6.09
CA MET A 202 -16.84 -23.94 -6.97
C MET A 202 -17.39 -25.34 -6.66
N SER A 203 -17.50 -25.71 -5.38
CA SER A 203 -18.08 -26.99 -4.97
C SER A 203 -19.56 -27.11 -5.32
N ARG A 204 -20.33 -26.01 -5.30
CA ARG A 204 -21.74 -26.02 -5.72
C ARG A 204 -21.94 -26.21 -7.22
N GLN A 205 -20.92 -25.92 -8.01
CA GLN A 205 -20.93 -26.01 -9.46
C GLN A 205 -20.01 -27.14 -9.98
N ASP A 206 -19.63 -28.07 -9.09
CA ASP A 206 -18.80 -29.25 -9.38
C ASP A 206 -17.43 -28.94 -10.03
N PHE A 207 -16.84 -27.79 -9.71
CA PHE A 207 -15.48 -27.46 -10.14
C PHE A 207 -14.43 -28.06 -9.20
N ASN A 208 -13.64 -29.01 -9.72
CA ASN A 208 -12.53 -29.63 -9.00
C ASN A 208 -11.21 -28.83 -9.04
N THR A 209 -11.12 -27.83 -9.92
CA THR A 209 -9.97 -26.92 -10.06
C THR A 209 -10.43 -25.50 -10.33
N LEU A 210 -9.58 -24.51 -10.04
CA LEU A 210 -9.89 -23.10 -10.31
C LEU A 210 -10.23 -22.90 -11.80
N PRO A 211 -11.43 -22.40 -12.13
CA PRO A 211 -11.84 -22.24 -13.53
C PRO A 211 -11.11 -21.07 -14.18
N THR A 212 -10.87 -21.18 -15.48
CA THR A 212 -10.41 -20.04 -16.28
C THR A 212 -11.60 -19.13 -16.58
N CYS A 213 -11.59 -17.90 -16.05
CA CYS A 213 -12.67 -16.93 -16.28
C CYS A 213 -12.23 -15.83 -17.25
N ARG A 214 -13.09 -15.46 -18.20
CA ARG A 214 -12.84 -14.44 -19.22
C ARG A 214 -14.09 -13.58 -19.46
N GLN A 215 -13.95 -12.54 -20.28
CA GLN A 215 -15.06 -11.67 -20.65
C GLN A 215 -16.30 -12.47 -21.11
N GLY A 216 -17.47 -12.05 -20.63
CA GLY A 216 -18.75 -12.75 -20.89
C GLY A 216 -19.14 -13.77 -19.83
N ALA A 217 -18.23 -14.21 -18.96
CA ALA A 217 -18.57 -15.06 -17.81
C ALA A 217 -19.55 -14.38 -16.86
N ARG A 218 -20.46 -15.15 -16.26
CA ARG A 218 -21.49 -14.65 -15.34
C ARG A 218 -21.63 -15.52 -14.11
N GLY A 219 -22.13 -14.95 -13.02
CA GLY A 219 -22.50 -15.68 -11.81
C GLY A 219 -21.60 -15.41 -10.61
N ASN A 220 -21.71 -16.27 -9.59
CA ASN A 220 -21.12 -16.01 -8.27
C ASN A 220 -19.59 -16.14 -8.25
N ILE A 221 -18.99 -16.96 -9.11
CA ILE A 221 -17.53 -17.02 -9.28
C ILE A 221 -17.01 -15.67 -9.81
N THR A 222 -17.65 -15.13 -10.85
CA THR A 222 -17.36 -13.78 -11.37
C THR A 222 -17.50 -12.71 -10.32
N LYS A 223 -18.59 -12.74 -9.53
CA LYS A 223 -18.78 -11.80 -8.42
C LYS A 223 -17.65 -11.86 -7.40
N THR A 224 -17.18 -13.08 -7.10
CA THR A 224 -16.10 -13.28 -6.14
C THR A 224 -14.78 -12.71 -6.68
N ILE A 225 -14.47 -12.89 -7.97
CA ILE A 225 -13.32 -12.24 -8.63
C ILE A 225 -13.42 -10.71 -8.50
N GLN A 226 -14.59 -10.14 -8.78
CA GLN A 226 -14.82 -8.69 -8.68
C GLN A 226 -14.63 -8.18 -7.24
N GLN A 227 -15.13 -8.91 -6.25
CA GLN A 227 -14.94 -8.58 -4.84
C GLN A 227 -13.46 -8.67 -4.43
N MET A 228 -12.73 -9.68 -4.92
CA MET A 228 -11.30 -9.80 -4.70
C MET A 228 -10.59 -8.58 -5.30
N LEU A 229 -10.86 -8.23 -6.56
CA LEU A 229 -10.30 -7.05 -7.22
C LEU A 229 -10.56 -5.75 -6.46
N ILE A 230 -11.81 -5.51 -6.04
CA ILE A 230 -12.16 -4.34 -5.23
C ILE A 230 -11.39 -4.34 -3.90
N ASN A 231 -11.33 -5.50 -3.21
CA ASN A 231 -10.60 -5.65 -1.95
C ASN A 231 -9.10 -5.33 -2.12
N ILE A 232 -8.51 -5.69 -3.26
CA ILE A 232 -7.11 -5.43 -3.56
C ILE A 232 -6.87 -4.11 -4.29
N GLY A 233 -7.89 -3.26 -4.44
CA GLY A 233 -7.76 -1.88 -4.91
C GLY A 233 -7.94 -1.65 -6.41
N TYR A 234 -8.43 -2.65 -7.14
CA TYR A 234 -8.71 -2.55 -8.57
C TYR A 234 -10.22 -2.34 -8.80
N PRO A 235 -10.67 -1.11 -9.13
CA PRO A 235 -12.08 -0.85 -9.37
C PRO A 235 -12.56 -1.58 -10.63
N VAL A 236 -13.71 -2.26 -10.53
CA VAL A 236 -14.27 -3.09 -11.61
C VAL A 236 -15.36 -2.37 -12.44
N GLY A 237 -15.38 -1.03 -12.38
CA GLY A 237 -16.39 -0.18 -13.00
C GLY A 237 -17.48 0.31 -12.03
N SER A 238 -18.40 1.14 -12.54
CA SER A 238 -19.44 1.81 -11.75
C SER A 238 -20.46 0.87 -11.11
N TYR A 239 -20.66 -0.32 -11.69
CA TYR A 239 -21.61 -1.32 -11.19
C TYR A 239 -21.04 -2.20 -10.07
N GLY A 240 -19.74 -2.08 -9.74
CA GLY A 240 -19.10 -2.88 -8.70
C GLY A 240 -19.16 -4.38 -8.98
N ALA A 241 -19.33 -5.19 -7.93
CA ALA A 241 -19.41 -6.65 -8.05
C ALA A 241 -20.80 -7.13 -8.50
N ASP A 242 -21.10 -6.94 -9.78
CA ASP A 242 -22.40 -7.15 -10.43
C ASP A 242 -22.63 -8.57 -10.99
N ARG A 243 -21.68 -9.50 -10.79
CA ARG A 243 -21.68 -10.89 -11.32
C ARG A 243 -21.43 -10.99 -12.82
N VAL A 244 -21.08 -9.91 -13.53
CA VAL A 244 -20.85 -9.89 -14.98
C VAL A 244 -19.39 -9.56 -15.28
N PHE A 245 -18.72 -10.46 -15.99
CA PHE A 245 -17.35 -10.25 -16.42
C PHE A 245 -17.34 -9.34 -17.66
N GLY A 246 -17.67 -8.07 -17.45
CA GLY A 246 -17.73 -7.03 -18.47
C GLY A 246 -16.43 -6.23 -18.59
N ASN A 247 -16.48 -5.15 -19.39
CA ASN A 247 -15.31 -4.31 -19.69
C ASN A 247 -14.61 -3.79 -18.43
N GLY A 248 -15.36 -3.36 -17.40
CA GLY A 248 -14.77 -2.88 -16.15
C GLY A 248 -13.97 -3.95 -15.41
N THR A 249 -14.43 -5.21 -15.42
CA THR A 249 -13.70 -6.34 -14.83
C THR A 249 -12.48 -6.71 -15.67
N VAL A 250 -12.58 -6.69 -17.01
CA VAL A 250 -11.43 -6.92 -17.91
C VAL A 250 -10.35 -5.87 -17.69
N THR A 251 -10.72 -4.59 -17.60
CA THR A 251 -9.78 -3.49 -17.33
C THR A 251 -9.09 -3.69 -15.98
N ALA A 252 -9.83 -4.04 -14.93
CA ALA A 252 -9.28 -4.32 -13.61
C ALA A 252 -8.31 -5.52 -13.62
N ILE A 253 -8.65 -6.61 -14.31
CA ILE A 253 -7.75 -7.77 -14.45
C ILE A 253 -6.50 -7.41 -15.24
N LYS A 254 -6.61 -6.67 -16.36
CA LYS A 254 -5.45 -6.22 -17.12
C LYS A 254 -4.55 -5.29 -16.32
N ALA A 255 -5.13 -4.43 -15.50
CA ALA A 255 -4.38 -3.59 -14.56
C ALA A 255 -3.63 -4.46 -13.54
N LEU A 256 -4.31 -5.40 -12.88
CA LEU A 256 -3.69 -6.34 -11.94
C LEU A 256 -2.57 -7.16 -12.59
N GLN A 257 -2.80 -7.68 -13.80
CA GLN A 257 -1.82 -8.46 -14.55
C GLN A 257 -0.60 -7.64 -14.89
N ARG A 258 -0.79 -6.40 -15.36
CA ARG A 258 0.31 -5.46 -15.63
C ARG A 258 1.11 -5.19 -14.35
N ASP A 259 0.43 -4.91 -13.25
CA ASP A 259 1.06 -4.59 -11.97
C ASP A 259 1.75 -5.80 -11.31
N CYS A 260 1.37 -7.02 -11.71
CA CYS A 260 1.96 -8.27 -11.23
C CYS A 260 2.89 -8.95 -12.25
N ASN A 261 3.27 -8.27 -13.34
CA ASN A 261 4.13 -8.80 -14.41
C ASN A 261 3.64 -10.13 -15.00
N LEU A 262 2.32 -10.26 -15.18
CA LEU A 262 1.70 -11.37 -15.88
C LEU A 262 1.41 -11.00 -17.34
N SER A 263 1.12 -11.99 -18.18
CA SER A 263 0.53 -11.74 -19.50
C SER A 263 -0.75 -10.92 -19.36
N VAL A 264 -0.86 -9.79 -20.07
CA VAL A 264 -1.96 -8.82 -19.95
C VAL A 264 -3.11 -9.19 -20.90
N ASP A 265 -3.65 -10.39 -20.72
CA ASP A 265 -4.70 -10.95 -21.58
C ASP A 265 -6.13 -10.67 -21.10
N GLY A 266 -6.30 -10.15 -19.88
CA GLY A 266 -7.62 -9.90 -19.28
C GLY A 266 -8.34 -11.17 -18.80
N VAL A 267 -7.63 -12.29 -18.71
CA VAL A 267 -8.15 -13.61 -18.34
C VAL A 267 -7.70 -13.99 -16.93
N VAL A 268 -8.63 -14.52 -16.14
CA VAL A 268 -8.32 -15.10 -14.83
C VAL A 268 -7.92 -16.56 -15.02
N GLY A 269 -6.66 -16.78 -15.40
CA GLY A 269 -6.01 -18.08 -15.44
C GLY A 269 -5.30 -18.43 -14.13
N LYS A 270 -4.55 -19.54 -14.12
CA LYS A 270 -3.81 -20.05 -12.95
C LYS A 270 -2.96 -18.98 -12.26
N GLU A 271 -2.22 -18.20 -13.03
CA GLU A 271 -1.33 -17.16 -12.49
C GLU A 271 -2.12 -15.97 -11.93
N THR A 272 -3.15 -15.52 -12.65
CA THR A 272 -4.07 -14.46 -12.20
C THR A 272 -4.79 -14.84 -10.90
N TRP A 273 -5.22 -16.09 -10.75
CA TRP A 273 -5.75 -16.59 -9.48
C TRP A 273 -4.72 -16.56 -8.35
N GLY A 274 -3.48 -16.95 -8.65
CA GLY A 274 -2.38 -16.89 -7.70
C GLY A 274 -2.15 -15.49 -7.15
N VAL A 275 -2.17 -14.47 -8.01
CA VAL A 275 -1.99 -13.06 -7.58
C VAL A 275 -3.24 -12.52 -6.89
N LEU A 276 -4.46 -12.90 -7.30
CA LEU A 276 -5.66 -12.53 -6.56
C LEU A 276 -5.57 -13.04 -5.12
N PHE A 277 -5.26 -14.32 -4.91
CA PHE A 277 -5.19 -14.90 -3.57
C PHE A 277 -4.08 -14.28 -2.72
N ARG A 278 -2.91 -14.02 -3.32
CA ARG A 278 -1.75 -13.47 -2.61
C ARG A 278 -1.97 -12.04 -2.12
N ASN A 279 -2.76 -11.24 -2.84
CA ASN A 279 -2.92 -9.82 -2.56
C ASN A 279 -4.14 -9.49 -1.68
N LEU A 280 -5.00 -10.47 -1.36
CA LEU A 280 -6.19 -10.24 -0.52
C LEU A 280 -5.83 -9.65 0.85
N LYS A 281 -6.54 -8.58 1.23
CA LYS A 281 -6.35 -7.77 2.43
C LYS A 281 -7.27 -8.19 3.57
#